data_AF-A0A9P6NNK7-F1
#
_entry.id   AF-A0A9P6NNK7-F1
#
_cell.length_a   1.000
_cell.length_b   1.000
_cell.length_c   1.000
_cell.angle_alpha   90.00
_cell.angle_beta   90.00
_cell.angle_gamma   90.00
#
_symmetry.space_group_name_H-M   'P 1'
#
loop_
_entity.id
_entity.type
_entity.pdbx_description
1 polymer ?
#
loop_
_entity_poly.entity_id
_entity_poly.type
_entity_poly.pdbx_seq_one_letter_code
_entity_poly.pdbx_strand_id
1 'polypeptide(L)'
;MQPQISRNGITNMTQLIYGSEDVFFIISLAPDLALVLIAFALKTSVDLTTLKMSIGVTDSRTDGPLTGLLGPSPGFYSPEAHKTYEIDGSLAADDACFHHGEPYHFNGTRWDKFVDDKVDHYGGIMTIPWNREVRFMQYNEFRNLNPECHWAAVDEFAFYTAQNLISTLMPSSEQDGKVGPALVYTIDTFFGYHNNSSGQFTRGDGIYPPESQGVWYRRTVPHTVSHASSSPRIMYVNSFG
;
A
#
# COMPACT_ATOMS: atom_id res chain seq x y z
N MET A 1 15.25 -4.36 19.84
CA MET A 1 14.82 -5.02 18.59
C MET A 1 15.65 -4.44 17.45
N GLN A 2 16.34 -5.28 16.67
CA GLN A 2 16.95 -4.83 15.42
C GLN A 2 15.84 -4.51 14.41
N PRO A 3 15.95 -3.46 13.59
CA PRO A 3 14.96 -3.18 12.56
C PRO A 3 14.88 -4.36 11.58
N GLN A 4 13.70 -4.98 11.45
CA GLN A 4 13.50 -6.21 10.66
C GLN A 4 13.65 -5.96 9.15
N ILE A 5 13.45 -4.72 8.70
CA ILE A 5 13.85 -4.21 7.39
C ILE A 5 14.81 -3.05 7.65
N SER A 6 15.89 -2.98 6.87
CA SER A 6 16.88 -1.92 7.02
C SER A 6 16.24 -0.54 6.84
N ARG A 7 16.54 0.39 7.76
CA ARG A 7 16.07 1.79 7.68
C ARG A 7 16.67 2.59 6.53
N ASN A 8 17.62 2.01 5.78
CA ASN A 8 18.27 2.66 4.65
C ASN A 8 17.50 2.52 3.31
N GLY A 9 16.27 1.98 3.34
CA GLY A 9 15.41 1.83 2.18
C GLY A 9 15.70 0.61 1.30
N ILE A 10 16.60 -0.29 1.73
CA ILE A 10 16.97 -1.49 0.97
C ILE A 10 16.64 -2.73 1.77
N THR A 11 15.99 -3.68 1.12
CA THR A 11 15.68 -4.99 1.69
C THR A 11 16.14 -6.10 0.75
N ASN A 12 16.05 -7.34 1.21
CA ASN A 12 16.28 -8.52 0.40
C ASN A 12 15.21 -9.58 0.63
N MET A 13 15.13 -10.56 -0.27
CA MET A 13 14.10 -11.59 -0.20
C MET A 13 14.17 -12.41 1.09
N THR A 14 15.35 -12.64 1.66
CA THR A 14 15.50 -13.31 2.97
C THR A 14 14.93 -12.44 4.10
N GLN A 15 15.13 -11.13 4.08
CA GLN A 15 14.51 -10.19 5.03
C GLN A 15 12.99 -10.10 4.80
N LEU A 16 12.51 -10.24 3.57
CA LEU A 16 11.08 -10.29 3.26
C LEU A 16 10.43 -11.66 3.50
N ILE A 17 11.20 -12.75 3.66
CA ILE A 17 10.71 -14.14 3.89
C ILE A 17 10.96 -14.63 5.33
N TYR A 18 12.01 -14.14 6.00
CA TYR A 18 12.33 -14.47 7.39
C TYR A 18 12.18 -13.28 8.32
N GLY A 19 12.57 -12.08 7.87
CA GLY A 19 12.08 -10.87 8.53
C GLY A 19 10.56 -10.80 8.45
N SER A 20 9.89 -11.55 7.56
CA SER A 20 8.45 -11.77 7.55
C SER A 20 7.88 -12.78 8.52
N GLU A 21 8.67 -13.70 9.08
CA GLU A 21 8.16 -14.51 10.21
C GLU A 21 7.86 -13.62 11.42
N ASP A 22 8.42 -12.40 11.46
CA ASP A 22 8.01 -11.33 12.35
C ASP A 22 7.23 -10.21 11.64
N VAL A 23 7.56 -9.77 10.42
CA VAL A 23 6.88 -8.65 9.72
C VAL A 23 5.58 -9.08 9.05
N PHE A 24 5.55 -10.18 8.28
CA PHE A 24 4.28 -10.77 7.84
C PHE A 24 3.51 -11.34 9.03
N PHE A 25 4.16 -11.65 10.14
CA PHE A 25 3.48 -11.98 11.39
C PHE A 25 3.09 -10.73 12.21
N ILE A 26 3.66 -9.55 11.96
CA ILE A 26 3.32 -8.25 12.58
C ILE A 26 2.10 -7.70 11.86
N ILE A 27 2.03 -7.80 10.53
CA ILE A 27 0.79 -7.53 9.80
C ILE A 27 -0.11 -8.77 9.67
N SER A 28 0.31 -9.93 10.16
CA SER A 28 -0.40 -11.21 10.10
C SER A 28 -0.95 -11.53 8.70
N LEU A 29 -0.08 -11.64 7.69
CA LEU A 29 -0.38 -12.17 6.37
C LEU A 29 -0.11 -13.68 6.34
N ALA A 30 -1.00 -14.45 5.74
CA ALA A 30 -0.85 -15.88 5.58
C ALA A 30 0.16 -16.21 4.46
N PRO A 31 0.75 -17.42 4.46
CA PRO A 31 1.78 -17.82 3.50
C PRO A 31 1.36 -17.70 2.02
N ASP A 32 0.07 -17.88 1.73
CA ASP A 32 -0.47 -17.77 0.37
C ASP A 32 -0.38 -16.33 -0.17
N LEU A 33 -0.83 -15.35 0.63
CA LEU A 33 -0.77 -13.94 0.26
C LEU A 33 0.67 -13.44 0.25
N ALA A 34 1.50 -13.93 1.17
CA ALA A 34 2.93 -13.67 1.17
C ALA A 34 3.62 -14.09 -0.11
N LEU A 35 3.36 -15.32 -0.55
CA LEU A 35 3.94 -15.84 -1.78
C LEU A 35 3.52 -15.03 -3.01
N VAL A 36 2.26 -14.59 -3.08
CA VAL A 36 1.77 -13.73 -4.17
C VAL A 36 2.51 -12.40 -4.20
N LEU A 37 2.65 -11.72 -3.05
CA LEU A 37 3.36 -10.43 -2.96
C LEU A 37 4.86 -10.57 -3.26
N ILE A 38 5.48 -11.66 -2.80
CA ILE A 38 6.87 -12.01 -3.12
C ILE A 38 7.05 -12.24 -4.62
N ALA A 39 6.17 -13.03 -5.25
CA ALA A 39 6.23 -13.28 -6.68
C ALA A 39 6.05 -11.98 -7.49
N PHE A 40 5.18 -11.08 -7.02
CA PHE A 40 5.00 -9.77 -7.63
C PHE A 40 6.25 -8.88 -7.49
N ALA A 41 6.88 -8.84 -6.31
CA ALA A 41 8.12 -8.11 -6.10
C ALA A 41 9.27 -8.66 -6.97
N LEU A 42 9.41 -9.99 -7.04
CA LEU A 42 10.41 -10.67 -7.88
C LEU A 42 10.28 -10.33 -9.36
N LYS A 43 9.05 -10.20 -9.85
CA LYS A 43 8.77 -9.85 -11.24
C LYS A 43 9.14 -8.40 -11.58
N THR A 44 9.12 -7.50 -10.60
CA THR A 44 9.07 -6.06 -10.86
C THR A 44 10.30 -5.31 -10.38
N SER A 45 10.76 -5.55 -9.15
CA SER A 45 11.64 -4.61 -8.42
C SER A 45 12.80 -5.29 -7.69
N VAL A 46 12.99 -6.59 -7.89
CA VAL A 46 14.08 -7.36 -7.28
C VAL A 46 15.17 -7.64 -8.32
N ASP A 47 16.42 -7.37 -7.94
CA ASP A 47 17.56 -7.86 -8.72
C ASP A 47 17.69 -9.37 -8.50
N LEU A 48 17.54 -10.16 -9.56
CA LEU A 48 17.50 -11.63 -9.47
C LEU A 48 18.84 -12.26 -9.05
N THR A 49 19.93 -11.51 -9.11
CA THR A 49 21.26 -12.02 -8.74
C THR A 49 21.64 -11.73 -7.30
N THR A 50 21.21 -10.59 -6.76
CA THR A 50 21.44 -10.24 -5.35
C THR A 50 20.26 -10.57 -4.45
N LEU A 51 19.08 -10.76 -5.05
CA LEU A 51 17.78 -10.85 -4.37
C LEU A 51 17.48 -9.64 -3.48
N LYS A 52 18.05 -8.47 -3.83
CA LYS A 52 17.80 -7.19 -3.15
C LYS A 52 16.83 -6.33 -3.95
N MET A 53 16.18 -5.41 -3.24
CA MET A 53 15.29 -4.41 -3.81
C MET A 53 15.29 -3.14 -2.98
N SER A 54 14.97 -2.01 -3.64
CA SER A 54 14.74 -0.73 -2.99
C SER A 54 13.24 -0.53 -2.78
N ILE A 55 12.84 -0.24 -1.54
CA ILE A 55 11.44 0.19 -1.24
C ILE A 55 11.23 1.69 -1.54
N GLY A 56 12.28 2.37 -2.01
CA GLY A 56 12.28 3.77 -2.41
C GLY A 56 12.46 3.92 -3.93
N VAL A 57 13.32 4.84 -4.34
CA VAL A 57 13.81 4.99 -5.71
C VAL A 57 14.90 3.95 -6.05
N THR A 58 15.18 3.73 -7.33
CA THR A 58 16.22 2.83 -7.85
C THR A 58 17.56 3.17 -7.20
N ASP A 59 18.25 2.16 -6.69
CA ASP A 59 19.45 2.34 -5.89
C ASP A 59 20.51 1.30 -6.24
N SER A 60 21.70 1.74 -6.64
CA SER A 60 22.77 0.86 -7.10
C SER A 60 23.29 -0.11 -6.03
N ARG A 61 22.95 0.10 -4.76
CA ARG A 61 23.26 -0.86 -3.68
C ARG A 61 22.47 -2.17 -3.80
N THR A 62 21.45 -2.23 -4.67
CA THR A 62 20.73 -3.47 -5.03
C THR A 62 21.37 -4.23 -6.19
N ASP A 63 22.25 -3.58 -6.97
CA ASP A 63 22.83 -4.14 -8.19
C ASP A 63 23.68 -5.38 -7.92
N GLY A 64 23.68 -6.29 -8.89
CA GLY A 64 24.50 -7.49 -8.89
C GLY A 64 25.18 -7.79 -10.23
N PRO A 65 25.77 -8.99 -10.35
CA PRO A 65 26.62 -9.34 -11.49
C PRO A 65 25.96 -9.25 -12.87
N LEU A 66 24.63 -9.35 -12.95
CA LEU A 66 23.90 -9.27 -14.23
C LEU A 66 23.25 -7.91 -14.49
N THR A 67 23.34 -6.94 -13.57
CA THR A 67 22.74 -5.59 -13.73
C THR A 67 23.26 -4.88 -14.98
N GLY A 68 24.54 -5.05 -15.33
CA GLY A 68 25.09 -4.49 -16.57
C GLY A 68 24.50 -5.06 -17.86
N LEU A 69 23.89 -6.26 -17.80
CA LEU A 69 23.25 -6.92 -18.94
C LEU A 69 21.72 -6.73 -18.93
N LEU A 70 21.09 -6.83 -17.77
CA LEU A 70 19.64 -6.81 -17.59
C LEU A 70 19.08 -5.41 -17.27
N GLY A 71 19.94 -4.45 -16.96
CA GLY A 71 19.56 -3.16 -16.39
C GLY A 71 19.43 -3.23 -14.86
N PRO A 72 19.42 -2.07 -14.17
CA PRO A 72 19.16 -2.01 -12.74
C PRO A 72 17.73 -2.43 -12.46
N SER A 73 17.53 -3.14 -11.35
CA SER A 73 16.18 -3.44 -10.87
C SER A 73 15.54 -2.16 -10.33
N PRO A 74 14.32 -1.80 -10.78
CA PRO A 74 13.74 -0.53 -10.41
C PRO A 74 13.28 -0.53 -8.94
N GLY A 75 13.46 0.58 -8.24
CA GLY A 75 12.83 0.78 -6.92
C GLY A 75 11.35 1.10 -7.06
N PHE A 76 10.55 0.80 -6.03
CA PHE A 76 9.08 0.98 -6.04
C PHE A 76 8.58 2.36 -6.49
N TYR A 77 9.33 3.44 -6.21
CA TYR A 77 8.95 4.81 -6.54
C TYR A 77 9.83 5.42 -7.63
N SER A 78 10.37 4.58 -8.51
CA SER A 78 11.21 5.02 -9.62
C SER A 78 10.39 5.09 -10.90
N PRO A 79 10.67 6.03 -11.82
CA PRO A 79 9.94 6.13 -13.08
C PRO A 79 9.86 4.79 -13.85
N GLU A 80 10.90 3.95 -13.74
CA GLU A 80 10.96 2.64 -14.38
C GLU A 80 10.01 1.59 -13.76
N ALA A 81 9.56 1.79 -12.52
CA ALA A 81 8.58 0.94 -11.84
C ALA A 81 7.13 1.36 -12.13
N HIS A 82 6.91 2.50 -12.78
CA HIS A 82 5.59 2.98 -13.13
C HIS A 82 4.91 2.03 -14.14
N LYS A 83 3.62 1.75 -13.95
CA LYS A 83 2.80 0.77 -14.71
C LYS A 83 3.26 -0.70 -14.56
N THR A 84 4.22 -0.99 -13.66
CA THR A 84 4.66 -2.37 -13.38
C THR A 84 4.54 -2.74 -11.91
N TYR A 85 4.84 -1.81 -11.01
CA TYR A 85 4.63 -1.92 -9.57
C TYR A 85 3.76 -0.77 -9.05
N GLU A 86 4.24 0.47 -9.25
CA GLU A 86 3.47 1.68 -8.97
C GLU A 86 2.54 1.95 -10.15
N ILE A 87 1.29 2.31 -9.85
CA ILE A 87 0.25 2.49 -10.86
C ILE A 87 -0.60 3.71 -10.44
N ASP A 88 -1.05 4.48 -11.43
CA ASP A 88 -1.95 5.63 -11.28
C ASP A 88 -3.32 5.28 -10.66
N GLY A 89 -3.96 6.25 -10.01
CA GLY A 89 -5.19 6.04 -9.25
C GLY A 89 -4.94 5.68 -7.79
N SER A 90 -3.80 6.11 -7.26
CA SER A 90 -3.41 5.95 -5.86
C SER A 90 -4.35 6.69 -4.90
N LEU A 91 -4.38 6.24 -3.63
CA LEU A 91 -5.29 6.76 -2.60
C LEU A 91 -4.87 8.13 -2.09
N ALA A 92 -3.58 8.33 -1.87
CA ALA A 92 -3.03 9.55 -1.29
C ALA A 92 -1.87 10.12 -2.12
N ALA A 93 -1.65 9.58 -3.31
CA ALA A 93 -0.65 10.07 -4.25
C ALA A 93 -1.32 10.47 -5.56
N ASP A 94 -0.76 11.48 -6.20
CA ASP A 94 -1.15 11.87 -7.55
C ASP A 94 -0.56 10.93 -8.61
N ASP A 95 -1.24 10.89 -9.75
CA ASP A 95 -0.77 10.17 -10.93
C ASP A 95 0.50 10.79 -11.51
N ALA A 96 1.36 9.96 -12.08
CA ALA A 96 2.68 10.37 -12.58
C ALA A 96 2.58 11.47 -13.68
N CYS A 97 1.50 11.45 -14.47
CA CYS A 97 1.30 12.41 -15.56
C CYS A 97 1.12 13.86 -15.07
N PHE A 98 0.70 14.07 -13.83
CA PHE A 98 0.51 15.39 -13.24
C PHE A 98 1.79 15.95 -12.58
N HIS A 99 2.83 15.12 -12.43
CA HIS A 99 4.09 15.48 -11.76
C HIS A 99 5.32 15.15 -12.59
N HIS A 100 5.30 15.50 -13.88
CA HIS A 100 6.46 15.34 -14.77
C HIS A 100 7.03 13.91 -14.84
N GLY A 101 6.21 12.88 -14.59
CA GLY A 101 6.64 11.48 -14.57
C GLY A 101 7.23 11.00 -13.24
N GLU A 102 7.16 11.79 -12.16
CA GLU A 102 7.46 11.31 -10.82
C GLU A 102 6.33 10.40 -10.32
N PRO A 103 6.58 9.11 -10.08
CA PRO A 103 5.53 8.12 -9.82
C PRO A 103 5.02 8.15 -8.37
N TYR A 104 5.56 9.01 -7.51
CA TYR A 104 5.09 9.12 -6.14
C TYR A 104 5.20 10.56 -5.62
N HIS A 105 4.05 11.21 -5.52
CA HIS A 105 3.90 12.50 -4.86
C HIS A 105 2.70 12.46 -3.94
N PHE A 106 2.92 12.56 -2.62
CA PHE A 106 1.82 12.62 -1.66
C PHE A 106 0.98 13.88 -1.90
N ASN A 107 -0.32 13.70 -2.09
CA ASN A 107 -1.27 14.79 -2.26
C ASN A 107 -2.21 14.85 -1.04
N GLY A 108 -1.92 15.80 -0.15
CA GLY A 108 -2.71 16.05 1.05
C GLY A 108 -4.16 16.43 0.76
N THR A 109 -4.42 17.19 -0.31
CA THR A 109 -5.78 17.58 -0.73
C THR A 109 -6.57 16.37 -1.23
N ARG A 110 -5.91 15.45 -1.93
CA ARG A 110 -6.53 14.19 -2.39
C ARG A 110 -6.89 13.30 -1.21
N TRP A 111 -5.98 13.17 -0.23
CA TRP A 111 -6.25 12.42 0.99
C TRP A 111 -7.40 13.05 1.78
N ASP A 112 -7.34 14.37 2.00
CA ASP A 112 -8.36 15.18 2.67
C ASP A 112 -9.74 14.93 2.05
N LYS A 113 -9.86 15.02 0.73
CA LYS A 113 -11.10 14.71 0.01
C LYS A 113 -11.69 13.35 0.40
N PHE A 114 -10.89 12.29 0.46
CA PHE A 114 -11.40 10.95 0.77
C PHE A 114 -11.70 10.73 2.25
N VAL A 115 -11.01 11.46 3.12
CA VAL A 115 -11.29 11.48 4.56
C VAL A 115 -12.56 12.30 4.82
N ASP A 116 -12.59 13.56 4.43
CA ASP A 116 -13.67 14.52 4.71
C ASP A 116 -14.99 14.16 4.01
N ASP A 117 -14.99 13.75 2.73
CA ASP A 117 -16.25 13.51 2.02
C ASP A 117 -16.97 12.23 2.48
N LYS A 118 -16.28 11.31 3.16
CA LYS A 118 -16.79 9.93 3.32
C LYS A 118 -16.63 9.33 4.69
N VAL A 119 -15.60 9.66 5.45
CA VAL A 119 -15.41 9.05 6.78
C VAL A 119 -16.56 9.43 7.71
N ASP A 120 -17.04 10.67 7.66
CA ASP A 120 -18.18 11.12 8.46
C ASP A 120 -19.47 10.36 8.12
N HIS A 121 -19.67 10.03 6.84
CA HIS A 121 -20.79 9.19 6.40
C HIS A 121 -20.73 7.77 6.99
N TYR A 122 -19.52 7.26 7.24
CA TYR A 122 -19.28 5.95 7.87
C TYR A 122 -18.87 6.06 9.35
N GLY A 123 -19.17 7.19 10.00
CA GLY A 123 -19.00 7.37 11.44
C GLY A 123 -17.55 7.34 11.92
N GLY A 124 -16.59 7.86 11.15
CA GLY A 124 -15.18 7.87 11.56
C GLY A 124 -14.37 6.66 11.09
N ILE A 125 -14.95 5.75 10.32
CA ILE A 125 -14.39 4.42 10.06
C ILE A 125 -14.23 4.16 8.55
N MET A 126 -13.02 3.80 8.14
CA MET A 126 -12.68 3.36 6.78
C MET A 126 -13.11 1.90 6.56
N THR A 127 -14.42 1.67 6.49
CA THR A 127 -15.02 0.34 6.30
C THR A 127 -14.83 -0.20 4.87
N ILE A 128 -15.18 -1.48 4.63
CA ILE A 128 -15.20 -2.04 3.26
C ILE A 128 -16.15 -1.27 2.31
N PRO A 129 -17.37 -0.87 2.73
CA PRO A 129 -18.19 0.05 1.94
C PRO A 129 -17.50 1.38 1.58
N TRP A 130 -16.80 2.01 2.54
CA TRP A 130 -16.01 3.22 2.28
C TRP A 130 -14.96 2.97 1.21
N ASN A 131 -14.18 1.88 1.32
CA ASN A 131 -13.18 1.51 0.32
C ASN A 131 -13.76 1.38 -1.09
N ARG A 132 -14.94 0.77 -1.20
CA ARG A 132 -15.61 0.57 -2.49
C ARG A 132 -15.98 1.91 -3.12
N GLU A 133 -16.56 2.81 -2.36
CA GLU A 133 -16.97 4.12 -2.87
C GLU A 133 -15.77 4.97 -3.27
N VAL A 134 -14.75 5.03 -2.41
CA VAL A 134 -13.50 5.74 -2.71
C VAL A 134 -12.84 5.19 -3.96
N ARG A 135 -12.77 3.86 -4.11
CA ARG A 135 -12.17 3.26 -5.30
C ARG A 135 -12.95 3.57 -6.58
N PHE A 136 -14.28 3.62 -6.52
CA PHE A 136 -15.09 4.05 -7.66
C PHE A 136 -14.83 5.52 -8.02
N MET A 137 -14.67 6.41 -7.03
CA MET A 137 -14.29 7.79 -7.27
C MET A 137 -12.91 7.90 -7.92
N GLN A 138 -11.91 7.18 -7.42
CA GLN A 138 -10.56 7.15 -7.98
C GLN A 138 -10.55 6.63 -9.43
N TYR A 139 -11.32 5.57 -9.73
CA TYR A 139 -11.47 5.06 -11.09
C TYR A 139 -12.04 6.12 -12.03
N ASN A 140 -13.11 6.82 -11.63
CA ASN A 140 -13.71 7.86 -12.45
C ASN A 140 -12.76 9.05 -12.66
N GLU A 141 -12.03 9.48 -11.63
CA GLU A 141 -11.02 10.53 -11.76
C GLU A 141 -9.92 10.14 -12.73
N PHE A 142 -9.33 8.96 -12.53
CA PHE A 142 -8.29 8.44 -13.41
C PHE A 142 -8.77 8.36 -14.86
N ARG A 143 -9.95 7.79 -15.08
CA ARG A 143 -10.51 7.59 -16.42
C ARG A 143 -10.82 8.89 -17.16
N ASN A 144 -11.21 9.93 -16.44
CA ASN A 144 -11.67 11.21 -17.00
C ASN A 144 -10.58 12.27 -17.07
N LEU A 145 -9.59 12.24 -16.17
CA LEU A 145 -8.58 13.29 -16.03
C LEU A 145 -7.21 12.87 -16.59
N ASN A 146 -6.87 11.58 -16.55
CA ASN A 146 -5.57 11.09 -17.00
C ASN A 146 -5.64 10.61 -18.46
N PRO A 147 -5.03 11.34 -19.43
CA PRO A 147 -5.04 10.95 -20.83
C PRO A 147 -4.22 9.67 -21.10
N GLU A 148 -3.35 9.28 -20.17
CA GLU A 148 -2.56 8.05 -20.22
C GLU A 148 -3.21 6.88 -19.48
N CYS A 149 -4.47 7.02 -19.08
CA CYS A 149 -5.20 6.04 -18.30
C CYS A 149 -5.08 4.62 -18.89
N HIS A 150 -4.33 3.76 -18.19
CA HIS A 150 -4.21 2.34 -18.49
C HIS A 150 -4.71 1.53 -17.29
N TRP A 151 -5.95 1.05 -17.40
CA TRP A 151 -6.61 0.28 -16.35
C TRP A 151 -6.70 -1.19 -16.78
N ALA A 152 -5.66 -1.98 -16.50
CA ALA A 152 -5.64 -3.40 -16.81
C ALA A 152 -6.09 -4.26 -15.61
N ALA A 153 -6.70 -5.40 -15.90
CA ALA A 153 -7.29 -6.27 -14.86
C ALA A 153 -6.29 -6.78 -13.80
N VAL A 154 -5.00 -6.88 -14.14
CA VAL A 154 -3.94 -7.27 -13.19
C VAL A 154 -3.59 -6.13 -12.23
N ASP A 155 -3.54 -4.91 -12.74
CA ASP A 155 -3.25 -3.69 -11.99
C ASP A 155 -4.39 -3.41 -10.98
N GLU A 156 -5.62 -3.61 -11.44
CA GLU A 156 -6.82 -3.59 -10.60
C GLU A 156 -6.77 -4.54 -9.41
N PHE A 157 -6.35 -5.79 -9.64
CA PHE A 157 -6.25 -6.77 -8.56
C PHE A 157 -5.30 -6.29 -7.46
N ALA A 158 -4.16 -5.70 -7.83
CA ALA A 158 -3.21 -5.15 -6.88
C ALA A 158 -3.81 -3.97 -6.10
N PHE A 159 -4.52 -3.05 -6.76
CA PHE A 159 -5.17 -1.90 -6.11
C PHE A 159 -6.26 -2.27 -5.12
N TYR A 160 -7.21 -3.11 -5.55
CA TYR A 160 -8.31 -3.52 -4.69
C TYR A 160 -7.78 -4.32 -3.49
N THR A 161 -6.75 -5.15 -3.72
CA THR A 161 -6.08 -5.87 -2.64
C THR A 161 -5.42 -4.89 -1.68
N ALA A 162 -4.57 -3.97 -2.17
CA ALA A 162 -3.84 -3.03 -1.34
C ALA A 162 -4.76 -2.12 -0.52
N GLN A 163 -5.84 -1.61 -1.11
CA GLN A 163 -6.79 -0.78 -0.37
C GLN A 163 -7.60 -1.58 0.66
N ASN A 164 -7.96 -2.84 0.36
CA ASN A 164 -8.63 -3.69 1.34
C ASN A 164 -7.76 -3.89 2.60
N LEU A 165 -6.43 -3.99 2.45
CA LEU A 165 -5.50 -4.08 3.58
C LEU A 165 -5.60 -2.88 4.54
N ILE A 166 -6.04 -1.70 4.08
CA ILE A 166 -6.25 -0.54 4.97
C ILE A 166 -7.32 -0.85 6.02
N SER A 167 -8.41 -1.49 5.62
CA SER A 167 -9.54 -1.79 6.53
C SER A 167 -9.35 -3.07 7.33
N THR A 168 -8.39 -3.92 6.96
CA THR A 168 -8.27 -5.26 7.55
C THR A 168 -6.94 -5.50 8.25
N LEU A 169 -5.88 -4.76 7.90
CA LEU A 169 -4.52 -5.03 8.35
C LEU A 169 -3.99 -3.96 9.29
N MET A 170 -4.31 -2.70 8.99
CA MET A 170 -3.86 -1.54 9.76
C MET A 170 -4.67 -1.29 11.04
N PRO A 171 -5.96 -1.66 11.17
CA PRO A 171 -6.64 -1.52 12.45
C PRO A 171 -5.97 -2.42 13.47
N SER A 172 -5.79 -1.89 14.67
CA SER A 172 -5.31 -2.68 15.79
C SER A 172 -6.35 -3.71 16.20
N SER A 173 -5.90 -4.81 16.78
CA SER A 173 -6.75 -5.89 17.23
C SER A 173 -7.15 -5.74 18.68
N GLU A 174 -8.40 -6.10 18.96
CA GLU A 174 -8.94 -6.16 20.31
C GLU A 174 -8.28 -7.30 21.11
N GLN A 175 -8.50 -7.31 22.42
CA GLN A 175 -7.94 -8.35 23.32
C GLN A 175 -8.33 -9.79 22.93
N ASP A 176 -9.45 -9.97 22.23
CA ASP A 176 -9.90 -11.26 21.72
C ASP A 176 -9.26 -11.65 20.37
N GLY A 177 -8.36 -10.81 19.85
CA GLY A 177 -7.63 -11.01 18.61
C GLY A 177 -8.39 -10.64 17.34
N LYS A 178 -9.62 -10.12 17.44
CA LYS A 178 -10.37 -9.61 16.29
C LYS A 178 -9.86 -8.24 15.90
N VAL A 179 -9.90 -7.96 14.60
CA VAL A 179 -9.54 -6.65 14.06
C VAL A 179 -10.56 -5.62 14.53
N GLY A 180 -10.06 -4.55 15.17
CA GLY A 180 -10.86 -3.41 15.61
C GLY A 180 -11.29 -2.51 14.44
N PRO A 181 -11.96 -1.38 14.73
CA PRO A 181 -12.40 -0.46 13.70
C PRO A 181 -11.23 0.23 12.98
N ALA A 182 -11.33 0.38 11.67
CA ALA A 182 -10.39 1.11 10.82
C ALA A 182 -10.54 2.64 10.98
N LEU A 183 -10.15 3.16 12.15
CA LEU A 183 -10.22 4.59 12.45
C LEU A 183 -9.21 5.37 11.60
N VAL A 184 -9.62 6.54 11.08
CA VAL A 184 -8.76 7.40 10.26
C VAL A 184 -7.45 7.73 10.97
N TYR A 185 -7.50 8.12 12.24
CA TYR A 185 -6.31 8.41 13.03
C TYR A 185 -5.30 7.24 13.04
N THR A 186 -5.77 6.00 13.12
CA THR A 186 -4.93 4.81 13.07
C THR A 186 -4.25 4.71 11.72
N ILE A 187 -5.00 4.89 10.63
CA ILE A 187 -4.50 4.82 9.25
C ILE A 187 -3.53 5.96 8.95
N ASP A 188 -3.86 7.19 9.33
CA ASP A 188 -3.00 8.37 9.22
C ASP A 188 -1.67 8.13 9.92
N THR A 189 -1.69 7.61 11.14
CA THR A 189 -0.46 7.34 11.90
C THR A 189 0.41 6.27 11.22
N PHE A 190 -0.21 5.22 10.67
CA PHE A 190 0.48 4.19 9.90
C PHE A 190 1.21 4.76 8.68
N PHE A 191 0.55 5.66 7.94
CA PHE A 191 1.12 6.26 6.74
C PHE A 191 1.99 7.49 7.01
N GLY A 192 1.96 8.03 8.23
CA GLY A 192 2.62 9.27 8.62
C GLY A 192 1.89 10.51 8.10
N TYR A 193 0.57 10.46 7.93
CA TYR A 193 -0.22 11.60 7.50
C TYR A 193 -0.59 12.48 8.70
N HIS A 194 -0.41 13.79 8.54
CA HIS A 194 -0.64 14.77 9.59
C HIS A 194 -1.41 15.96 9.03
N ASN A 195 -2.57 16.24 9.61
CA ASN A 195 -3.28 17.49 9.37
C ASN A 195 -2.61 18.62 10.15
N ASN A 196 -2.17 19.66 9.45
CA ASN A 196 -1.55 20.83 10.05
C ASN A 196 -2.60 21.83 10.58
N SER A 197 -2.16 22.90 11.25
CA SER A 197 -3.07 23.91 11.80
C SER A 197 -3.89 24.67 10.75
N SER A 198 -3.55 24.55 9.47
CA SER A 198 -4.30 25.14 8.35
C SER A 198 -5.29 24.17 7.70
N GLY A 199 -5.46 22.96 8.21
CA GLY A 199 -6.36 21.96 7.63
C GLY A 199 -5.75 21.16 6.48
N GLN A 200 -4.46 21.35 6.16
CA GLN A 200 -3.80 20.63 5.08
C GLN A 200 -3.06 19.41 5.60
N PHE A 201 -3.23 18.28 4.91
CA PHE A 201 -2.46 17.09 5.19
C PHE A 201 -1.03 17.16 4.63
N THR A 202 -0.08 16.69 5.42
CA THR A 202 1.33 16.53 5.08
C THR A 202 1.79 15.11 5.42
N ARG A 203 2.91 14.67 4.85
CA ARG A 203 3.48 13.34 5.11
C ARG A 203 4.79 13.44 5.89
N GLY A 204 4.86 12.73 7.01
CA GLY A 204 6.05 12.46 7.80
C GLY A 204 6.37 10.96 7.84
N ASP A 205 6.95 10.50 8.95
CA ASP A 205 7.30 9.10 9.14
C ASP A 205 6.08 8.27 9.55
N GLY A 206 5.85 7.15 8.85
CA GLY A 206 4.86 6.16 9.26
C GLY A 206 5.32 5.39 10.51
N ILE A 207 4.44 5.25 11.50
CA ILE A 207 4.69 4.51 12.74
C ILE A 207 3.49 3.63 13.10
N TYR A 208 3.71 2.60 13.90
CA TYR A 208 2.60 1.86 14.50
C TYR A 208 1.82 2.79 15.46
N PRO A 209 0.49 2.93 15.32
CA PRO A 209 -0.28 3.83 16.15
C PRO A 209 -0.33 3.34 17.59
N PRO A 210 0.03 4.18 18.57
CA PRO A 210 -0.25 3.85 19.96
C PRO A 210 -1.77 3.85 20.16
N GLU A 211 -2.35 2.74 20.65
CA GLU A 211 -3.72 2.75 21.14
C GLU A 211 -3.85 3.54 22.46
N SER A 212 -5.04 3.57 23.06
CA SER A 212 -5.28 4.05 24.43
C SER A 212 -4.37 3.39 25.47
N GLN A 213 -3.84 2.20 25.19
CA GLN A 213 -2.86 1.48 26.03
C GLN A 213 -1.40 1.71 25.61
N GLY A 214 -1.14 2.53 24.59
CA GLY A 214 0.19 2.85 24.09
C GLY A 214 0.82 1.80 23.16
N VAL A 215 0.06 0.78 22.75
CA VAL A 215 0.57 -0.34 21.93
C VAL A 215 -0.44 -0.69 20.83
N TRP A 216 0.03 -0.86 19.60
CA TRP A 216 -0.75 -1.46 18.51
C TRP A 216 -0.68 -2.98 18.61
N TYR A 217 -1.83 -3.65 18.52
CA TYR A 217 -1.90 -5.11 18.54
C TYR A 217 -2.20 -5.66 17.15
N ARG A 218 -1.39 -6.62 16.72
CA ARG A 218 -1.66 -7.37 15.51
C ARG A 218 -2.86 -8.30 15.66
N ARG A 219 -3.44 -8.68 14.53
CA ARG A 219 -4.49 -9.70 14.45
C ARG A 219 -3.94 -11.10 14.72
N THR A 220 -4.74 -11.94 15.36
CA THR A 220 -4.35 -13.32 15.70
C THR A 220 -4.56 -14.31 14.55
N VAL A 221 -5.51 -14.01 13.66
CA VAL A 221 -5.79 -14.82 12.46
C VAL A 221 -5.11 -14.20 11.25
N PRO A 222 -4.19 -14.91 10.58
CA PRO A 222 -3.53 -14.42 9.38
C PRO A 222 -4.49 -14.12 8.21
N HIS A 223 -4.22 -13.06 7.49
CA HIS A 223 -4.94 -12.58 6.33
C HIS A 223 -4.50 -13.35 5.09
N THR A 224 -5.43 -14.05 4.46
CA THR A 224 -5.19 -14.89 3.28
C THR A 224 -5.47 -14.13 1.98
N VAL A 225 -5.14 -14.74 0.84
CA VAL A 225 -5.56 -14.24 -0.48
C VAL A 225 -7.08 -14.17 -0.57
N SER A 226 -7.81 -15.15 -0.02
CA SER A 226 -9.28 -15.16 -0.07
C SER A 226 -9.92 -13.98 0.67
N HIS A 227 -9.35 -13.57 1.80
CA HIS A 227 -9.78 -12.37 2.51
C HIS A 227 -9.50 -11.11 1.68
N ALA A 228 -8.34 -11.05 1.00
CA ALA A 228 -7.97 -9.91 0.15
C ALA A 228 -8.87 -9.81 -1.09
N SER A 229 -9.20 -10.97 -1.67
CA SER A 229 -10.02 -11.11 -2.88
C SER A 229 -11.53 -11.13 -2.63
N SER A 230 -11.98 -11.01 -1.38
CA SER A 230 -13.42 -10.97 -1.03
C SER A 230 -14.12 -9.70 -1.51
N SER A 231 -13.36 -8.60 -1.68
CA SER A 231 -13.87 -7.30 -2.13
C SER A 231 -13.87 -7.09 -3.68
N PRO A 232 -12.86 -7.52 -4.45
CA PRO A 232 -12.84 -7.36 -5.92
C PRO A 232 -14.06 -7.94 -6.64
N ARG A 233 -14.54 -9.14 -6.26
CA ARG A 233 -15.71 -9.77 -6.94
C ARG A 233 -17.00 -8.96 -6.82
N ILE A 234 -17.15 -8.13 -5.79
CA ILE A 234 -18.31 -7.26 -5.59
C ILE A 234 -18.11 -5.91 -6.30
N MET A 235 -16.86 -5.47 -6.45
CA MET A 235 -16.52 -4.22 -7.17
C MET A 235 -16.59 -4.39 -8.69
N TYR A 236 -16.04 -5.47 -9.25
CA TYR A 236 -16.10 -5.77 -10.69
C TYR A 236 -17.52 -5.86 -11.25
N VAL A 237 -18.49 -6.33 -10.47
CA VAL A 237 -19.88 -6.50 -10.95
C VAL A 237 -20.63 -5.16 -11.05
N ASN A 238 -20.18 -4.11 -10.36
CA ASN A 238 -20.85 -2.81 -10.34
C ASN A 238 -20.16 -1.74 -11.19
N SER A 239 -18.92 -1.95 -11.62
CA SER A 239 -18.23 -1.04 -12.55
C SER A 239 -18.67 -1.20 -14.02
N PHE A 240 -19.47 -2.22 -14.31
CA PHE A 240 -20.01 -2.53 -15.64
C PHE A 240 -21.56 -2.64 -15.66
N GLY A 241 -22.23 -2.14 -14.62
CA GLY A 241 -23.70 -2.10 -14.50
C GLY A 241 -24.27 -0.74 -14.86
#